data_AF-A0A537TGI2-F1
#
_entry.id   AF-A0A537TGI2-F1
#
_cell.length_a   1.000
_cell.length_b   1.000
_cell.length_c   1.000
_cell.angle_alpha   90.00
_cell.angle_beta   90.00
_cell.angle_gamma   90.00
#
_symmetry.space_group_name_H-M   'P 1'
#
loop_
_entity.id
_entity.type
_entity.pdbx_description
1 polymer ?
#
loop_
_entity_poly.entity_id
_entity_poly.type
_entity_poly.pdbx_seq_one_letter_code
_entity_poly.pdbx_strand_id
1 'polypeptide(L)'
;YPVLANKLFGFKFKVVTGYESTPKIHLAMESGEVHGTIANWSTLKAINTDWITDKKVRILAQWALQKNAELPDIPLFMDLAKTDSERDALRLMLARLEYGRPFFLPPDVPVARVEALRRAFDATMKDPAYLAEADKLKIDVEPLSGEAVAALVEQVSRTPADTVARVRAALETR
;
A
#
# COMPACT_ATOMS: atom_id res chain seq x y z
N TYR A 1 -4.66 -7.55 -2.97
CA TYR A 1 -5.67 -8.12 -2.05
C TYR A 1 -6.62 -9.05 -2.83
N PRO A 2 -6.36 -10.37 -2.97
CA PRO A 2 -7.13 -11.24 -3.87
C PRO A 2 -8.57 -11.49 -3.39
N VAL A 3 -8.81 -11.60 -2.07
CA VAL A 3 -10.18 -11.72 -1.53
C VAL A 3 -11.02 -10.49 -1.87
N LEU A 4 -10.43 -9.30 -1.72
CA LEU A 4 -11.08 -8.04 -2.09
C LEU A 4 -11.33 -7.94 -3.59
N ALA A 5 -10.36 -8.37 -4.41
CA ALA A 5 -10.52 -8.43 -5.86
C ALA A 5 -11.73 -9.30 -6.25
N ASN A 6 -11.86 -10.48 -5.64
CA ASN A 6 -13.00 -11.36 -5.88
C ASN A 6 -14.34 -10.71 -5.46
N LYS A 7 -14.38 -10.08 -4.28
CA LYS A 7 -15.61 -9.49 -3.72
C LYS A 7 -16.07 -8.22 -4.42
N LEU A 8 -15.15 -7.34 -4.81
CA LEU A 8 -15.47 -6.05 -5.42
C LEU A 8 -15.61 -6.12 -6.93
N PHE A 9 -14.80 -6.95 -7.61
CA PHE A 9 -14.72 -6.95 -9.07
C PHE A 9 -15.09 -8.29 -9.71
N GLY A 10 -15.49 -9.28 -8.91
CA GLY A 10 -15.93 -10.59 -9.41
C GLY A 10 -14.81 -11.47 -9.94
N PHE A 11 -13.54 -11.19 -9.58
CA PHE A 11 -12.44 -12.10 -9.84
C PHE A 11 -12.67 -13.47 -9.15
N LYS A 12 -11.99 -14.49 -9.64
CA LYS A 12 -12.12 -15.88 -9.18
C LYS A 12 -10.80 -16.46 -8.68
N PHE A 13 -9.99 -15.64 -8.00
CA PHE A 13 -8.74 -16.12 -7.42
C PHE A 13 -9.02 -17.15 -6.32
N LYS A 14 -8.40 -18.32 -6.40
CA LYS A 14 -8.33 -19.27 -5.28
C LYS A 14 -7.23 -18.79 -4.32
N VAL A 15 -7.61 -18.37 -3.12
CA VAL A 15 -6.65 -17.87 -2.13
C VAL A 15 -6.12 -19.05 -1.32
N VAL A 16 -4.80 -19.28 -1.40
CA VAL A 16 -4.09 -20.26 -0.58
C VAL A 16 -3.45 -19.53 0.59
N THR A 17 -3.72 -19.99 1.81
CA THR A 17 -3.21 -19.42 3.07
C THR A 17 -2.27 -20.42 3.76
N GLY A 18 -1.57 -19.99 4.82
CA GLY A 18 -0.73 -20.87 5.64
C GLY A 18 0.77 -20.76 5.41
N TYR A 19 1.22 -19.99 4.41
CA TYR A 19 2.64 -19.66 4.29
C TYR A 19 3.08 -18.63 5.32
N GLU A 20 4.15 -18.94 6.05
CA GLU A 20 4.63 -18.13 7.18
C GLU A 20 5.46 -16.91 6.75
N SER A 21 5.95 -16.86 5.50
CA SER A 21 6.81 -15.79 5.02
C SER A 21 6.83 -15.67 3.50
N THR A 22 7.24 -14.51 3.01
CA THR A 22 7.38 -14.23 1.56
C THR A 22 8.31 -15.22 0.84
N PRO A 23 9.50 -15.58 1.37
CA PRO A 23 10.35 -16.60 0.73
C PRO A 23 9.67 -17.96 0.56
N LYS A 24 8.83 -18.39 1.53
CA LYS A 24 8.06 -19.64 1.39
C LYS A 24 7.01 -19.55 0.29
N ILE A 25 6.35 -18.40 0.14
CA ILE A 25 5.43 -18.14 -0.97
C ILE A 25 6.17 -18.17 -2.31
N HIS A 26 7.38 -17.60 -2.37
CA HIS A 26 8.16 -17.58 -3.60
C HIS A 26 8.61 -18.98 -4.02
N LEU A 27 9.04 -19.82 -3.07
CA LEU A 27 9.32 -21.23 -3.35
C LEU A 27 8.08 -21.98 -3.85
N ALA A 28 6.91 -21.70 -3.26
CA ALA A 28 5.64 -22.27 -3.71
C ALA A 28 5.22 -21.78 -5.12
N MET A 29 5.65 -20.59 -5.53
CA MET A 29 5.50 -20.13 -6.90
C MET A 29 6.42 -20.89 -7.86
N GLU A 30 7.68 -21.12 -7.49
CA GLU A 30 8.65 -21.87 -8.30
C GLU A 30 8.25 -23.33 -8.47
N SER A 31 7.69 -23.94 -7.43
CA SER A 31 7.19 -25.33 -7.47
C SER A 31 5.83 -25.47 -8.17
N GLY A 32 5.17 -24.35 -8.52
CA GLY A 32 3.85 -24.33 -9.14
C GLY A 32 2.69 -24.64 -8.19
N GLU A 33 2.92 -24.68 -6.87
CA GLU A 33 1.86 -24.85 -5.87
C GLU A 33 0.91 -23.65 -5.85
N VAL A 34 1.46 -22.43 -6.04
CA VAL A 34 0.69 -21.20 -6.26
C VAL A 34 1.15 -20.50 -7.54
N HIS A 35 0.25 -19.73 -8.14
CA HIS A 35 0.49 -19.10 -9.46
C HIS A 35 0.74 -17.58 -9.37
N GLY A 36 0.71 -17.02 -8.16
CA GLY A 36 0.89 -15.59 -7.97
C GLY A 36 0.73 -15.17 -6.52
N THR A 37 1.21 -13.97 -6.22
CA THR A 37 1.13 -13.36 -4.90
C THR A 37 0.96 -11.84 -5.03
N ILE A 38 0.63 -11.18 -3.93
CA ILE A 38 0.89 -9.74 -3.79
C ILE A 38 2.31 -9.61 -3.26
N ALA A 39 3.12 -8.77 -3.88
CA ALA A 39 4.45 -8.45 -3.39
C ALA A 39 4.64 -6.93 -3.35
N ASN A 40 5.44 -6.47 -2.39
CA ASN A 40 5.97 -5.12 -2.43
C ASN A 40 7.02 -5.04 -3.54
N TRP A 41 6.98 -3.97 -4.34
CA TRP A 41 7.91 -3.79 -5.46
C TRP A 41 9.37 -3.79 -5.01
N SER A 42 9.68 -3.11 -3.89
CA SER A 42 11.01 -3.09 -3.30
C SER A 42 11.51 -4.48 -2.89
N THR A 43 10.64 -5.30 -2.28
CA THR A 43 10.98 -6.68 -1.92
C THR A 43 11.27 -7.53 -3.15
N LEU A 44 10.44 -7.44 -4.20
CA LEU A 44 10.66 -8.20 -5.43
C LEU A 44 12.01 -7.83 -6.07
N LYS A 45 12.35 -6.54 -6.12
CA LYS A 45 13.66 -6.06 -6.59
C LYS A 45 14.82 -6.56 -5.73
N ALA A 46 14.65 -6.65 -4.41
CA ALA A 46 15.72 -7.00 -3.48
C ALA A 46 16.05 -8.50 -3.45
N ILE A 47 15.05 -9.39 -3.49
CA ILE A 47 15.25 -10.83 -3.27
C ILE A 47 14.93 -11.72 -4.47
N ASN A 48 14.32 -11.18 -5.54
CA ASN A 48 13.95 -11.93 -6.75
C ASN A 48 14.16 -11.09 -8.02
N THR A 49 15.30 -10.40 -8.10
CA THR A 49 15.64 -9.55 -9.26
C THR A 49 15.62 -10.36 -10.56
N ASP A 50 16.09 -11.60 -10.52
CA ASP A 50 16.14 -12.51 -11.67
C ASP A 50 14.75 -12.81 -12.24
N TRP A 51 13.71 -12.85 -11.39
CA TRP A 51 12.33 -13.03 -11.86
C TRP A 51 11.88 -11.87 -12.76
N ILE A 52 12.38 -10.67 -12.50
CA ILE A 52 12.09 -9.46 -13.28
C ILE A 52 12.94 -9.45 -14.55
N THR A 53 14.26 -9.58 -14.43
CA THR A 53 15.19 -9.47 -15.57
C THR A 53 14.97 -10.58 -16.60
N ASP A 54 14.71 -11.79 -16.13
CA ASP A 54 14.51 -12.97 -16.97
C ASP A 54 13.03 -13.14 -17.39
N LYS A 55 12.16 -12.20 -16.98
CA LYS A 55 10.73 -12.19 -17.29
C LYS A 55 9.99 -13.46 -16.83
N LYS A 56 10.39 -14.05 -15.70
CA LYS A 56 9.74 -15.24 -15.10
C LYS A 56 8.37 -14.91 -14.51
N VAL A 57 8.12 -13.65 -14.17
CA VAL A 57 6.83 -13.18 -13.64
C VAL A 57 6.27 -12.01 -14.46
N ARG A 58 4.96 -11.79 -14.34
CA ARG A 58 4.26 -10.63 -14.89
C ARG A 58 3.56 -9.86 -13.78
N ILE A 59 3.80 -8.56 -13.73
CA ILE A 59 3.10 -7.65 -12.82
C ILE A 59 1.76 -7.30 -13.47
N LEU A 60 0.65 -7.66 -12.83
CA LEU A 60 -0.68 -7.52 -13.42
C LEU A 60 -1.34 -6.17 -13.10
N ALA A 61 -1.16 -5.68 -11.88
CA ALA A 61 -1.76 -4.45 -11.41
C ALA A 61 -1.03 -3.92 -10.16
N GLN A 62 -1.06 -2.60 -9.98
CA GLN A 62 -0.53 -1.92 -8.81
C GLN A 62 -1.62 -1.71 -7.75
N TRP A 63 -1.36 -2.14 -6.51
CA TRP A 63 -2.23 -1.90 -5.35
C TRP A 63 -1.75 -0.66 -4.59
N ALA A 64 -1.96 0.51 -5.18
CA ALA A 64 -1.53 1.81 -4.66
C ALA A 64 -2.57 2.89 -5.02
N LEU A 65 -2.53 4.04 -4.33
CA LEU A 65 -3.33 5.21 -4.70
C LEU A 65 -2.72 5.97 -5.88
N GLN A 66 -1.39 5.89 -6.06
CA GLN A 66 -0.67 6.48 -7.18
C GLN A 66 0.20 5.46 -7.91
N LYS A 67 0.46 5.71 -9.19
CA LYS A 67 1.36 4.87 -9.99
C LYS A 67 2.79 5.01 -9.49
N ASN A 68 3.48 3.89 -9.35
CA ASN A 68 4.92 3.87 -9.16
C ASN A 68 5.62 4.35 -10.46
N ALA A 69 6.58 5.27 -10.33
CA ALA A 69 7.30 5.84 -11.47
C ALA A 69 8.11 4.80 -12.27
N GLU A 70 8.53 3.70 -11.64
CA GLU A 70 9.22 2.58 -12.30
C GLU A 70 8.27 1.64 -13.03
N LEU A 71 6.95 1.73 -12.79
CA LEU A 71 5.92 0.86 -13.38
C LEU A 71 4.81 1.67 -14.09
N PRO A 72 5.13 2.63 -14.98
CA PRO A 72 4.13 3.54 -15.55
C PRO A 72 3.06 2.82 -16.39
N ASP A 73 3.44 1.72 -17.04
CA ASP A 73 2.59 0.95 -17.94
C ASP A 73 1.65 -0.02 -17.22
N ILE A 74 1.92 -0.32 -15.95
CA ILE A 74 1.10 -1.26 -15.17
C ILE A 74 -0.14 -0.49 -14.63
N PRO A 75 -1.37 -0.98 -14.85
CA PRO A 75 -2.58 -0.29 -14.38
C PRO A 75 -2.66 -0.28 -12.85
N LEU A 76 -3.34 0.74 -12.29
CA LEU A 76 -3.71 0.71 -10.89
C LEU A 76 -4.95 -0.17 -10.73
N PHE A 77 -5.02 -0.88 -9.61
CA PHE A 77 -6.25 -1.58 -9.25
C PHE A 77 -7.42 -0.59 -9.04
N MET A 78 -7.10 0.65 -8.69
CA MET A 78 -8.02 1.80 -8.67
C MET A 78 -8.72 2.03 -10.01
N ASP A 79 -8.04 1.75 -11.14
CA ASP A 79 -8.58 1.96 -12.49
C ASP A 79 -9.70 0.95 -12.83
N LEU A 80 -9.80 -0.15 -12.08
CA LEU A 80 -10.85 -1.15 -12.24
C LEU A 80 -12.17 -0.76 -11.56
N ALA A 81 -12.16 0.24 -10.68
CA ALA A 81 -13.34 0.68 -9.96
C ALA A 81 -14.30 1.47 -10.84
N LYS A 82 -15.49 0.89 -11.06
CA LYS A 82 -16.57 1.46 -11.88
C LYS A 82 -17.51 2.31 -11.05
N THR A 83 -17.73 1.95 -9.78
CA THR A 83 -18.64 2.64 -8.86
C THR A 83 -17.90 3.45 -7.81
N ASP A 84 -18.52 4.50 -7.27
CA ASP A 84 -17.93 5.29 -6.18
C ASP A 84 -17.73 4.44 -4.93
N SER A 85 -18.65 3.52 -4.65
CA SER A 85 -18.51 2.56 -3.56
C SER A 85 -17.29 1.65 -3.73
N GLU A 86 -16.96 1.20 -4.94
CA GLU A 86 -15.72 0.43 -5.20
C GLU A 86 -14.47 1.30 -5.00
N ARG A 87 -14.49 2.55 -5.47
CA ARG A 87 -13.37 3.50 -5.28
C ARG A 87 -13.14 3.78 -3.81
N ASP A 88 -14.20 4.00 -3.04
CA ASP A 88 -14.09 4.29 -1.61
C ASP A 88 -13.64 3.06 -0.82
N ALA A 89 -14.11 1.85 -1.21
CA ALA A 89 -13.59 0.61 -0.64
C ALA A 89 -12.10 0.43 -0.88
N LEU A 90 -11.63 0.69 -2.11
CA LEU A 90 -10.21 0.62 -2.44
C LEU A 90 -9.41 1.72 -1.71
N ARG A 91 -9.92 2.96 -1.63
CA ARG A 91 -9.27 4.04 -0.88
C ARG A 91 -9.12 3.72 0.60
N LEU A 92 -10.18 3.24 1.25
CA LEU A 92 -10.15 2.81 2.65
C LEU A 92 -9.05 1.75 2.89
N MET A 93 -8.88 0.84 1.94
CA MET A 93 -7.89 -0.24 2.01
C MET A 93 -6.47 0.23 1.76
N LEU A 94 -6.27 1.06 0.74
CA LEU A 94 -4.96 1.48 0.25
C LEU A 94 -4.40 2.68 1.01
N ALA A 95 -5.24 3.53 1.60
CA ALA A 95 -4.79 4.72 2.33
C ALA A 95 -3.77 4.40 3.42
N ARG A 96 -3.96 3.29 4.15
CA ARG A 96 -3.01 2.85 5.18
C ARG A 96 -1.63 2.49 4.62
N LEU A 97 -1.57 2.03 3.37
CA LEU A 97 -0.30 1.75 2.71
C LEU A 97 0.45 3.04 2.35
N GLU A 98 -0.28 4.10 2.03
CA GLU A 98 0.28 5.36 1.53
C GLU A 98 0.89 6.23 2.63
N TYR A 99 0.18 6.44 3.75
CA TYR A 99 0.74 7.22 4.85
C TYR A 99 1.68 6.42 5.76
N GLY A 100 1.86 5.11 5.48
CA GLY A 100 2.86 4.24 6.10
C GLY A 100 2.84 4.26 7.63
N ARG A 101 3.72 5.07 8.22
CA ARG A 101 3.93 5.21 9.68
C ARG A 101 3.67 6.66 10.13
N PRO A 102 2.41 7.10 10.17
CA PRO A 102 2.08 8.48 10.51
C PRO A 102 2.23 8.74 12.02
N PHE A 103 2.53 9.98 12.38
CA PHE A 103 2.41 10.45 13.75
C PHE A 103 1.01 10.96 14.02
N PHE A 104 0.44 10.53 15.15
CA PHE A 104 -0.86 11.00 15.63
C PHE A 104 -0.70 11.72 16.95
N LEU A 105 -1.54 12.74 17.13
CA LEU A 105 -1.65 13.50 18.36
C LEU A 105 -3.06 13.26 18.93
N PRO A 106 -3.24 13.36 20.26
CA PRO A 106 -4.57 13.31 20.86
C PRO A 106 -5.45 14.47 20.34
N PRO A 107 -6.78 14.38 20.51
CA PRO A 107 -7.66 15.50 20.24
C PRO A 107 -7.29 16.72 21.11
N ASP A 108 -7.75 17.90 20.69
CA ASP A 108 -7.63 19.19 21.41
C ASP A 108 -6.20 19.73 21.59
N VAL A 109 -5.22 19.20 20.85
CA VAL A 109 -3.89 19.82 20.79
C VAL A 109 -3.96 21.16 20.05
N PRO A 110 -3.40 22.26 20.61
CA PRO A 110 -3.39 23.56 19.96
C PRO A 110 -2.81 23.51 18.55
N VAL A 111 -3.49 24.16 17.59
CA VAL A 111 -3.10 24.18 16.16
C VAL A 111 -1.63 24.58 15.98
N ALA A 112 -1.15 25.57 16.75
CA ALA A 112 0.24 26.00 16.69
C ALA A 112 1.25 24.87 17.01
N ARG A 113 0.90 23.92 17.90
CA ARG A 113 1.76 22.76 18.20
C ARG A 113 1.72 21.72 17.09
N VAL A 114 0.55 21.51 16.48
CA VAL A 114 0.42 20.62 15.32
C VAL A 114 1.27 21.15 14.16
N GLU A 115 1.16 22.45 13.87
CA GLU A 115 1.95 23.10 12.83
C GLU A 115 3.45 23.03 13.12
N ALA A 116 3.89 23.31 14.35
CA ALA A 116 5.29 23.18 14.73
C ALA A 116 5.84 21.77 14.45
N LEU A 117 5.09 20.72 14.80
CA LEU A 117 5.50 19.32 14.55
C LEU A 117 5.53 18.98 13.07
N ARG A 118 4.54 19.43 12.29
CA ARG A 118 4.52 19.24 10.82
C ARG A 118 5.74 19.88 10.17
N ARG A 119 6.02 21.15 10.48
CA ARG A 119 7.15 21.87 9.90
C ARG A 119 8.48 21.25 10.32
N ALA A 120 8.61 20.79 11.58
CA ALA A 120 9.80 20.08 12.05
C ALA A 120 10.01 18.75 11.31
N PHE A 121 8.94 17.98 11.11
CA PHE A 121 9.00 16.75 10.32
C PHE A 121 9.45 17.02 8.88
N ASP A 122 8.80 17.97 8.20
CA ASP A 122 9.11 18.34 6.82
C ASP A 122 10.55 18.84 6.65
N ALA A 123 11.09 19.53 7.66
CA ALA A 123 12.48 19.96 7.69
C ALA A 123 13.44 18.77 7.81
N THR A 124 13.16 17.84 8.73
CA THR A 124 13.98 16.61 8.91
C THR A 124 14.03 15.78 7.65
N MET A 125 12.91 15.60 6.95
CA MET A 125 12.87 14.80 5.72
C MET A 125 13.69 15.39 4.57
N LYS A 126 14.07 16.67 4.66
CA LYS A 126 14.93 17.38 3.70
C LYS A 126 16.35 17.59 4.23
N ASP A 127 16.63 17.19 5.46
CA ASP A 127 17.92 17.41 6.10
C ASP A 127 18.99 16.50 5.45
N PRO A 128 20.10 17.05 4.94
CA PRO A 128 21.12 16.26 4.27
C PRO A 128 21.78 15.20 5.16
N ALA A 129 21.92 15.45 6.46
CA ALA A 129 22.51 14.48 7.39
C ALA A 129 21.53 13.32 7.65
N TYR A 130 20.24 13.62 7.77
CA TYR A 130 19.18 12.59 7.84
C TYR A 130 19.16 11.72 6.58
N LEU A 131 19.17 12.34 5.39
CA LEU A 131 19.15 11.61 4.12
C LEU A 131 20.40 10.77 3.89
N ALA A 132 21.58 11.27 4.28
CA ALA A 132 22.82 10.51 4.19
C ALA A 132 22.82 9.27 5.09
N GLU A 133 22.32 9.39 6.33
CA GLU A 133 22.22 8.24 7.22
C GLU A 133 21.15 7.25 6.75
N ALA A 134 20.02 7.75 6.22
CA ALA A 134 18.99 6.90 5.62
C ALA A 134 19.52 6.08 4.44
N ASP A 135 20.30 6.69 3.52
CA ASP A 135 20.93 5.95 2.42
C ASP A 135 21.95 4.91 2.90
N LYS A 136 22.75 5.25 3.92
CA LYS A 136 23.69 4.31 4.54
C LYS A 136 22.97 3.10 5.14
N LEU A 137 21.81 3.33 5.76
CA LEU A 137 20.94 2.29 6.31
C LEU A 137 20.04 1.63 5.26
N LYS A 138 20.09 2.06 3.99
CA LYS A 138 19.24 1.58 2.90
C LYS A 138 17.75 1.69 3.22
N ILE A 139 17.37 2.81 3.85
CA ILE A 139 16.00 3.19 4.15
C ILE A 139 15.53 4.17 3.08
N ASP A 140 14.48 3.81 2.35
CA ASP A 140 13.82 4.70 1.41
C ASP A 140 13.05 5.81 2.17
N VAL A 141 13.27 7.06 1.80
CA VAL A 141 12.65 8.24 2.42
C VAL A 141 11.73 8.94 1.41
N GLU A 142 10.44 8.59 1.47
CA GLU A 142 9.38 9.17 0.64
C GLU A 142 8.21 9.65 1.52
N PRO A 143 8.34 10.82 2.18
CA PRO A 143 7.35 11.29 3.13
C PRO A 143 6.09 11.86 2.46
N LEU A 144 4.94 11.67 3.10
CA LEU A 144 3.76 12.50 2.87
C LEU A 144 3.74 13.66 3.87
N SER A 145 3.29 14.83 3.42
CA SER A 145 3.10 15.98 4.33
C SER A 145 1.99 15.70 5.35
N GLY A 146 2.08 16.32 6.52
CA GLY A 146 1.05 16.17 7.55
C GLY A 146 -0.34 16.63 7.11
N GLU A 147 -0.42 17.56 6.15
CA GLU A 147 -1.64 18.01 5.50
C GLU A 147 -2.19 16.95 4.55
N ALA A 148 -1.34 16.31 3.74
CA ALA A 148 -1.75 15.22 2.84
C ALA A 148 -2.25 14.00 3.63
N VAL A 149 -1.58 13.65 4.73
CA VAL A 149 -2.04 12.59 5.64
C VAL A 149 -3.39 12.95 6.25
N ALA A 150 -3.57 14.18 6.75
CA ALA A 150 -4.85 14.61 7.32
C ALA A 150 -6.00 14.58 6.30
N ALA A 151 -5.76 15.07 5.08
CA ALA A 151 -6.74 15.03 4.00
C ALA A 151 -7.13 13.59 3.63
N LEU A 152 -6.16 12.68 3.57
CA LEU A 152 -6.41 11.28 3.28
C LEU A 152 -7.19 10.59 4.42
N VAL A 153 -6.86 10.88 5.68
CA VAL A 153 -7.60 10.36 6.84
C VAL A 153 -9.04 10.88 6.86
N GLU A 154 -9.25 12.17 6.58
CA GLU A 154 -10.59 12.76 6.49
C GLU A 154 -11.39 12.17 5.33
N GLN A 155 -10.77 11.95 4.18
CA GLN A 155 -11.42 11.30 3.05
C GLN A 155 -11.86 9.87 3.41
N VAL A 156 -10.99 9.11 4.07
CA VAL A 156 -11.27 7.73 4.48
C VAL A 156 -12.32 7.68 5.59
N SER A 157 -12.35 8.64 6.51
CA SER A 157 -13.35 8.69 7.59
C SER A 157 -14.77 8.95 7.08
N ARG A 158 -14.91 9.57 5.90
CA ARG A 158 -16.18 9.78 5.21
C ARG A 158 -16.67 8.55 4.43
N THR A 159 -15.94 7.44 4.44
CA THR A 159 -16.36 6.21 3.75
C THR A 159 -17.71 5.73 4.29
N PRO A 160 -18.73 5.52 3.44
CA PRO A 160 -20.04 5.06 3.87
C PRO A 160 -19.99 3.77 4.71
N ALA A 161 -20.83 3.68 5.75
CA ALA A 161 -20.78 2.58 6.72
C ALA A 161 -21.03 1.19 6.11
N ASP A 162 -21.86 1.11 5.06
CA ASP A 162 -22.08 -0.08 4.25
C ASP A 162 -20.81 -0.51 3.51
N THR A 163 -20.05 0.45 2.97
CA THR A 163 -18.77 0.22 2.32
C THR A 163 -17.72 -0.27 3.32
N VAL A 164 -17.66 0.34 4.51
CA VAL A 164 -16.80 -0.13 5.61
C VAL A 164 -17.16 -1.56 6.02
N ALA A 165 -18.44 -1.88 6.18
CA ALA A 165 -18.91 -3.22 6.54
C ALA A 165 -18.53 -4.26 5.47
N ARG A 166 -18.69 -3.92 4.19
CA ARG A 166 -18.30 -4.79 3.07
C ARG A 166 -16.80 -5.05 3.04
N VAL A 167 -15.97 -4.03 3.23
CA VAL A 167 -14.50 -4.17 3.31
C VAL A 167 -14.11 -5.03 4.51
N ARG A 168 -14.69 -4.76 5.69
CA ARG A 168 -14.47 -5.56 6.90
C ARG A 168 -14.81 -7.03 6.66
N ALA A 169 -16.00 -7.33 6.13
CA ALA A 169 -16.40 -8.71 5.83
C ALA A 169 -15.42 -9.39 4.87
N ALA A 170 -14.92 -8.67 3.86
CA ALA A 170 -13.90 -9.19 2.94
C ALA A 170 -12.55 -9.46 3.61
N LEU A 171 -12.19 -8.73 4.67
CA LEU A 171 -10.96 -8.95 5.43
C LEU A 171 -11.07 -10.05 6.50
N GLU A 172 -12.26 -10.23 7.06
CA GLU A 172 -12.54 -11.22 8.11
C GLU A 172 -12.82 -12.62 7.51
N THR A 173 -13.10 -12.71 6.21
CA THR A 173 -13.18 -14.00 5.51
C THR A 173 -11.77 -14.58 5.36
N ARG A 174 -11.30 -15.30 6.37
CA ARG A 174 -10.08 -16.13 6.36
C ARG A 174 -10.38 -17.55 5.91
#